data_AF-A0A0F9QCR0-F1
#
_entry.id   AF-A0A0F9QCR0-F1
#
_cell.length_a   1.000
_cell.length_b   1.000
_cell.length_c   1.000
_cell.angle_alpha   90.00
_cell.angle_beta   90.00
_cell.angle_gamma   90.00
#
_symmetry.space_group_name_H-M   'P 1'
#
loop_
_entity.id
_entity.type
_entity.pdbx_description
1 polymer ?
#
loop_
_entity_poly.entity_id
_entity_poly.type
_entity_poly.pdbx_seq_one_letter_code
_entity_poly.pdbx_strand_id
1 'polypeptide(L)'
;MINRVKDAIFRTSRLAQNQSGQVVVLVALLSTALASTLVLAVDLGSAYQGRRQLQTSVDAAALAGADFLLEGQSSVLAANAARDLALQNGYDGTAADVKVTINLPPTSGPHSGDSDFIEVIIAHPIDTVLASAVGVTSFDISARAVAGIDRTPKPYSIITLSETACQSMQFNGQVNLTITDAGTLTNSECTVDAFSTNGTINVATAANHVVGGWGMTGNSGDVSLPPSRAGHFDDPLMGVPVPTPTSEPEQDCPTYGGTPGTVTLQPGVYDCTIDPPGQWGLVFEPGDYYITGGIVINGGGNVTFGPGLYFLQGEGLKITGNGVVTGDGVTFYIDEGQVTLTGTSDTHLTAPTSGTYEGVVIFQNRSLTTTVNMSGDAISDGWGAVYAAGAQIHLVGNTGSTLHQFISDTFLMDGNSTITVDYFSGFLVAVPVMSLVE
;
A
#
# COMPACT_ATOMS: atom_id res chain seq x y z
N MET A 1 59.87 -33.82 87.15
CA MET A 1 58.55 -33.47 86.57
C MET A 1 58.59 -32.18 85.72
N ILE A 2 59.70 -31.88 85.02
CA ILE A 2 59.86 -30.61 84.26
C ILE A 2 60.25 -30.82 82.77
N ASN A 3 60.63 -32.04 82.35
CA ASN A 3 61.07 -32.29 80.96
C ASN A 3 60.00 -32.88 80.02
N ARG A 4 58.77 -33.15 80.47
CA ARG A 4 57.68 -33.64 79.58
C ARG A 4 56.73 -32.56 79.05
N VAL A 5 56.86 -31.32 79.51
CA VAL A 5 56.00 -30.20 79.08
C VAL A 5 56.59 -29.48 77.85
N LYS A 6 57.92 -29.48 77.66
CA LYS A 6 58.56 -28.81 76.50
C LYS A 6 58.34 -29.54 75.17
N ASP A 7 58.24 -30.87 75.17
CA ASP A 7 58.02 -31.65 73.93
C ASP A 7 56.58 -31.63 73.41
N ALA A 8 55.60 -31.35 74.28
CA ALA A 8 54.20 -31.22 73.88
C ALA A 8 53.91 -29.83 73.26
N ILE A 9 54.61 -28.78 73.70
CA ILE A 9 54.42 -27.40 73.22
C ILE A 9 55.09 -27.19 71.84
N PHE A 10 56.16 -27.94 71.52
CA PHE A 10 56.78 -27.89 70.18
C PHE A 10 56.11 -28.79 69.12
N ARG A 11 55.18 -29.67 69.51
CA ARG A 11 54.43 -30.52 68.55
C ARG A 11 53.08 -29.94 68.15
N THR A 12 52.46 -29.07 68.95
CA THR A 12 51.20 -28.41 68.58
C THR A 12 51.40 -27.14 67.74
N SER A 13 52.58 -26.51 67.78
CA SER A 13 52.92 -25.36 66.92
C SER A 13 53.26 -25.74 65.47
N ARG A 14 53.50 -27.03 65.16
CA ARG A 14 53.70 -27.51 63.79
C ARG A 14 52.42 -27.92 63.06
N LEU A 15 51.29 -28.10 63.76
CA LEU A 15 50.01 -28.39 63.13
C LEU A 15 49.21 -27.12 62.79
N ALA A 16 49.43 -26.01 63.50
CA ALA A 16 48.84 -24.71 63.14
C ALA A 16 49.54 -24.04 61.93
N GLN A 17 50.75 -24.48 61.55
CA GLN A 17 51.47 -24.00 60.36
C GLN A 17 51.13 -24.77 59.07
N ASN A 18 50.25 -25.78 59.12
CA ASN A 18 49.93 -26.64 57.98
C ASN A 18 48.52 -26.45 57.40
N GLN A 19 47.76 -25.44 57.85
CA GLN A 19 46.49 -25.05 57.22
C GLN A 19 46.66 -23.96 56.15
N SER A 20 47.82 -23.30 56.07
CA SER A 20 48.12 -22.31 55.02
C SER A 20 48.36 -22.95 53.65
N GLY A 21 48.80 -24.22 53.57
CA GLY A 21 49.02 -24.90 52.29
C GLY A 21 47.73 -25.31 51.57
N GLN A 22 46.76 -25.86 52.31
CA GLN A 22 45.48 -26.31 51.72
C GLN A 22 44.58 -25.14 51.31
N VAL A 23 44.58 -24.04 52.08
CA VAL A 23 43.86 -22.82 51.73
C VAL A 23 44.45 -22.20 50.45
N VAL A 24 45.77 -22.22 50.26
CA VAL A 24 46.41 -21.74 49.02
C VAL A 24 45.98 -22.56 47.81
N VAL A 25 45.89 -23.90 47.93
CA VAL A 25 45.40 -24.76 46.84
C VAL A 25 43.93 -24.48 46.54
N LEU A 26 43.09 -24.34 47.56
CA LEU A 26 41.66 -24.08 47.39
C LEU A 26 41.38 -22.68 46.83
N VAL A 27 42.13 -21.67 47.27
CA VAL A 27 42.08 -20.30 46.72
C VAL A 27 42.58 -20.27 45.28
N ALA A 28 43.64 -21.00 44.93
CA ALA A 28 44.12 -21.11 43.56
C ALA A 28 43.10 -21.80 42.63
N LEU A 29 42.44 -22.86 43.10
CA LEU A 29 41.39 -23.53 42.33
C LEU A 29 40.14 -22.64 42.16
N LEU A 30 39.74 -21.90 43.19
CA LEU A 30 38.61 -20.98 43.09
C LEU A 30 38.93 -19.75 42.24
N SER A 31 40.14 -19.20 42.32
CA SER A 31 40.53 -18.04 41.51
C SER A 31 40.65 -18.39 40.03
N THR A 32 41.18 -19.57 39.70
CA THR A 32 41.19 -20.10 38.33
C THR A 32 39.78 -20.40 37.82
N ALA A 33 38.91 -20.97 38.66
CA ALA A 33 37.50 -21.16 38.31
C ALA A 33 36.80 -19.83 38.01
N LEU A 34 36.93 -18.83 38.87
CA LEU A 34 36.35 -17.49 38.66
C LEU A 34 36.92 -16.81 37.42
N ALA A 35 38.25 -16.88 37.22
CA ALA A 35 38.89 -16.36 36.02
C ALA A 35 38.35 -17.03 34.75
N SER A 36 38.18 -18.37 34.75
CA SER A 36 37.64 -19.10 33.60
C SER A 36 36.21 -18.68 33.26
N THR A 37 35.36 -18.44 34.26
CA THR A 37 34.00 -17.96 34.03
C THR A 37 33.97 -16.53 33.48
N LEU A 38 34.92 -15.68 33.88
CA LEU A 38 35.03 -14.32 33.37
C LEU A 38 35.50 -14.29 31.91
N VAL A 39 36.49 -15.12 31.57
CA VAL A 39 36.93 -15.33 30.17
C VAL A 39 35.72 -15.69 29.31
N LEU A 40 34.99 -16.73 29.70
CA LEU A 40 33.82 -17.19 28.96
C LEU A 40 32.72 -16.12 28.89
N ALA A 41 32.46 -15.39 29.97
CA ALA A 41 31.42 -14.36 30.00
C ALA A 41 31.71 -13.20 29.05
N VAL A 42 32.96 -12.75 28.97
CA VAL A 42 33.37 -11.66 28.07
C VAL A 42 33.29 -12.10 26.60
N ASP A 43 33.83 -13.29 26.29
CA ASP A 43 33.86 -13.81 24.92
C ASP A 43 32.47 -14.21 24.40
N LEU A 44 31.60 -14.76 25.27
CA LEU A 44 30.18 -14.97 24.91
C LEU A 44 29.46 -13.64 24.73
N GLY A 45 29.78 -12.63 25.53
CA GLY A 45 29.22 -11.29 25.41
C GLY A 45 29.58 -10.65 24.06
N SER A 46 30.84 -10.71 23.66
CA SER A 46 31.29 -10.20 22.35
C SER A 46 30.70 -10.99 21.19
N ALA A 47 30.66 -12.32 21.27
CA ALA A 47 30.03 -13.16 20.26
C ALA A 47 28.52 -12.87 20.12
N TYR A 48 27.82 -12.64 21.23
CA TYR A 48 26.40 -12.29 21.22
C TYR A 48 26.13 -10.90 20.62
N GLN A 49 26.96 -9.92 20.96
CA GLN A 49 26.89 -8.59 20.37
C GLN A 49 27.15 -8.64 18.85
N GLY A 50 28.19 -9.37 18.43
CA GLY A 50 28.49 -9.52 17.02
C GLY A 50 27.41 -10.29 16.25
N ARG A 51 26.78 -11.29 16.86
CA ARG A 51 25.62 -11.98 16.25
C ARG A 51 24.44 -11.04 16.03
N ARG A 52 24.15 -10.11 16.97
CA ARG A 52 23.09 -9.12 16.78
C ARG A 52 23.40 -8.15 15.65
N GLN A 53 24.63 -7.66 15.56
CA GLN A 53 25.06 -6.81 14.46
C GLN A 53 24.97 -7.54 13.12
N LEU A 54 25.38 -8.82 13.10
CA LEU A 54 25.27 -9.66 11.92
C LEU A 54 23.82 -9.84 11.49
N GLN A 55 22.90 -10.12 12.41
CA GLN A 55 21.47 -10.22 12.11
C GLN A 55 20.94 -8.94 11.46
N THR A 56 21.22 -7.76 12.03
CA THR A 56 20.81 -6.48 11.44
C THR A 56 21.35 -6.29 10.01
N SER A 57 22.58 -6.73 9.74
CA SER A 57 23.14 -6.68 8.38
C SER A 57 22.46 -7.66 7.42
N VAL A 58 22.11 -8.87 7.88
CA VAL A 58 21.45 -9.88 7.06
C VAL A 58 20.00 -9.48 6.76
N ASP A 59 19.29 -8.94 7.75
CA ASP A 59 17.92 -8.42 7.61
C ASP A 59 17.88 -7.31 6.55
N ALA A 60 18.81 -6.35 6.64
CA ALA A 60 18.93 -5.27 5.69
C ALA A 60 19.27 -5.78 4.28
N ALA A 61 20.19 -6.75 4.17
CA ALA A 61 20.57 -7.32 2.87
C ALA A 61 19.42 -8.10 2.21
N ALA A 62 18.65 -8.85 3.00
CA ALA A 62 17.46 -9.53 2.52
C ALA A 62 16.41 -8.52 2.02
N LEU A 63 16.14 -7.46 2.79
CA LEU A 63 15.23 -6.38 2.37
C LEU A 63 15.71 -5.69 1.08
N ALA A 64 17.01 -5.39 0.94
CA ALA A 64 17.53 -4.80 -0.29
C ALA A 64 17.36 -5.71 -1.52
N GLY A 65 17.51 -7.02 -1.36
CA GLY A 65 17.20 -7.95 -2.44
C GLY A 65 15.70 -8.00 -2.76
N ALA A 66 14.86 -8.01 -1.73
CA ALA A 66 13.41 -7.99 -1.90
C ALA A 66 12.91 -6.68 -2.53
N ASP A 67 13.63 -5.56 -2.38
CA ASP A 67 13.35 -4.28 -3.06
C ASP A 67 13.43 -4.39 -4.58
N PHE A 68 14.43 -5.12 -5.08
CA PHE A 68 14.53 -5.38 -6.51
C PHE A 68 13.44 -6.34 -7.00
N LEU A 69 13.02 -7.31 -6.17
CA LEU A 69 11.87 -8.16 -6.50
C LEU A 69 10.56 -7.34 -6.56
N LEU A 70 10.42 -6.37 -5.65
CA LEU A 70 9.30 -5.43 -5.58
C LEU A 70 9.20 -4.59 -6.86
N GLU A 71 10.35 -4.14 -7.38
CA GLU A 71 10.45 -3.41 -8.66
C GLU A 71 10.32 -4.31 -9.90
N GLY A 72 10.05 -5.62 -9.74
CA GLY A 72 9.92 -6.57 -10.84
C GLY A 72 11.24 -6.89 -11.55
N GLN A 73 12.39 -6.60 -10.93
CA GLN A 73 13.71 -6.87 -11.50
C GLN A 73 14.04 -8.37 -11.50
N SER A 74 15.02 -8.75 -12.34
CA SER A 74 15.46 -10.13 -12.40
C SER A 74 16.03 -10.64 -11.07
N SER A 75 15.89 -11.95 -10.83
CA SER A 75 16.49 -12.65 -9.69
C SER A 75 17.99 -12.40 -9.51
N VAL A 76 18.71 -12.19 -10.61
CA VAL A 76 20.14 -11.88 -10.60
C VAL A 76 20.41 -10.50 -10.02
N LEU A 77 19.61 -9.49 -10.38
CA LEU A 77 19.76 -8.13 -9.86
C LEU A 77 19.37 -8.06 -8.38
N ALA A 78 18.30 -8.74 -7.98
CA ALA A 78 17.91 -8.88 -6.57
C ALA A 78 19.02 -9.54 -5.74
N ALA A 79 19.59 -10.64 -6.22
CA ALA A 79 20.72 -11.27 -5.54
C ALA A 79 21.95 -10.36 -5.47
N ASN A 80 22.24 -9.59 -6.52
CA ASN A 80 23.36 -8.66 -6.53
C ASN A 80 23.14 -7.50 -5.55
N ALA A 81 21.94 -6.92 -5.48
CA ALA A 81 21.61 -5.86 -4.52
C ALA A 81 21.80 -6.32 -3.06
N ALA A 82 21.33 -7.53 -2.75
CA ALA A 82 21.55 -8.14 -1.44
C ALA A 82 23.04 -8.39 -1.16
N ARG A 83 23.83 -8.81 -2.16
CA ARG A 83 25.30 -8.90 -2.02
C ARG A 83 25.90 -7.54 -1.77
N ASP A 84 25.59 -6.54 -2.59
CA ASP A 84 26.17 -5.20 -2.52
C ASP A 84 25.91 -4.54 -1.17
N LEU A 85 24.72 -4.72 -0.58
CA LEU A 85 24.46 -4.23 0.78
C LEU A 85 25.25 -5.00 1.83
N ALA A 86 25.40 -6.32 1.69
CA ALA A 86 26.29 -7.09 2.57
C ALA A 86 27.75 -6.62 2.47
N LEU A 87 28.24 -6.31 1.26
CA LEU A 87 29.57 -5.71 1.04
C LEU A 87 29.69 -4.35 1.75
N GLN A 88 28.69 -3.47 1.61
CA GLN A 88 28.67 -2.15 2.27
C GLN A 88 28.69 -2.25 3.80
N ASN A 89 28.08 -3.29 4.35
CA ASN A 89 28.14 -3.60 5.78
C ASN A 89 29.44 -4.31 6.21
N GLY A 90 30.42 -4.46 5.31
CA GLY A 90 31.75 -4.99 5.60
C GLY A 90 31.89 -6.50 5.40
N TYR A 91 30.90 -7.17 4.82
CA TYR A 91 30.93 -8.60 4.55
C TYR A 91 31.24 -8.86 3.09
N ASP A 92 32.52 -8.71 2.72
CA ASP A 92 32.92 -8.72 1.31
C ASP A 92 32.94 -10.10 0.63
N GLY A 93 32.84 -11.18 1.42
CA GLY A 93 32.92 -12.55 0.94
C GLY A 93 34.27 -12.93 0.31
N THR A 94 35.27 -12.04 0.34
CA THR A 94 36.60 -12.22 -0.24
C THR A 94 37.64 -12.61 0.81
N ALA A 95 37.42 -12.24 2.07
CA ALA A 95 38.14 -12.81 3.19
C ALA A 95 37.79 -14.31 3.31
N ALA A 96 38.82 -15.18 3.43
CA ALA A 96 38.67 -16.64 3.41
C ALA A 96 37.64 -17.18 4.43
N ASP A 97 37.37 -16.42 5.48
CA ASP A 97 36.54 -16.83 6.60
C ASP A 97 35.15 -16.16 6.62
N VAL A 98 34.85 -15.22 5.70
CA VAL A 98 33.52 -14.60 5.59
C VAL A 98 32.75 -15.22 4.44
N LYS A 99 31.62 -15.87 4.75
CA LYS A 99 30.76 -16.51 3.74
C LYS A 99 29.43 -15.77 3.65
N VAL A 100 29.17 -15.20 2.48
CA VAL A 100 27.86 -14.60 2.13
C VAL A 100 27.17 -15.53 1.13
N THR A 101 26.06 -16.14 1.55
CA THR A 101 25.22 -17.00 0.72
C THR A 101 23.89 -16.33 0.48
N ILE A 102 23.49 -16.26 -0.78
CA ILE A 102 22.21 -15.67 -1.18
C ILE A 102 21.48 -16.68 -2.03
N ASN A 103 20.27 -17.03 -1.59
CA ASN A 103 19.42 -17.99 -2.24
C ASN A 103 18.13 -17.31 -2.67
N LEU A 104 17.82 -17.43 -3.96
CA LEU A 104 16.56 -17.01 -4.55
C LEU A 104 16.12 -18.10 -5.53
N PRO A 105 15.14 -18.95 -5.18
CA PRO A 105 14.31 -18.91 -3.96
C PRO A 105 15.05 -19.40 -2.69
N PRO A 106 14.46 -19.24 -1.48
CA PRO A 106 15.01 -19.77 -0.24
C PRO A 106 15.17 -21.30 -0.26
N THR A 107 16.23 -21.79 0.37
CA THR A 107 16.55 -23.23 0.39
C THR A 107 15.93 -24.01 1.55
N SER A 108 15.41 -23.29 2.55
CA SER A 108 14.83 -23.88 3.77
C SER A 108 13.79 -22.93 4.39
N GLY A 109 13.05 -23.42 5.38
CA GLY A 109 12.00 -22.66 6.07
C GLY A 109 10.64 -22.66 5.36
N PRO A 110 9.66 -21.90 5.87
CA PRO A 110 8.28 -21.86 5.35
C PRO A 110 8.16 -21.39 3.90
N HIS A 111 9.11 -20.57 3.44
CA HIS A 111 9.15 -19.98 2.10
C HIS A 111 10.14 -20.70 1.16
N SER A 112 10.49 -21.95 1.46
CA SER A 112 11.43 -22.71 0.63
C SER A 112 10.85 -22.97 -0.77
N GLY A 113 11.63 -22.63 -1.81
CA GLY A 113 11.23 -22.80 -3.20
C GLY A 113 10.35 -21.69 -3.77
N ASP A 114 9.97 -20.69 -2.97
CA ASP A 114 9.16 -19.55 -3.40
C ASP A 114 10.02 -18.42 -3.98
N SER A 115 9.77 -18.06 -5.24
CA SER A 115 10.54 -17.05 -5.98
C SER A 115 10.24 -15.61 -5.57
N ASP A 116 9.16 -15.37 -4.83
CA ASP A 116 8.84 -14.04 -4.29
C ASP A 116 9.66 -13.73 -3.01
N PHE A 117 10.50 -14.67 -2.55
CA PHE A 117 11.34 -14.52 -1.36
C PHE A 117 12.83 -14.66 -1.67
N ILE A 118 13.65 -13.95 -0.89
CA ILE A 118 15.11 -14.01 -0.88
C ILE A 118 15.62 -14.40 0.49
N GLU A 119 16.56 -15.34 0.53
CA GLU A 119 17.24 -15.78 1.75
C GLU A 119 18.69 -15.32 1.71
N VAL A 120 19.10 -14.60 2.75
CA VAL A 120 20.49 -14.17 2.96
C VAL A 120 21.03 -14.86 4.19
N ILE A 121 22.21 -15.46 4.06
CA ILE A 121 22.93 -16.11 5.16
C ILE A 121 24.36 -15.57 5.15
N ILE A 122 24.76 -14.96 6.27
CA ILE A 122 26.15 -14.53 6.47
C ILE A 122 26.75 -15.33 7.62
N ALA A 123 27.95 -15.85 7.40
CA ALA A 123 28.79 -16.47 8.43
C ALA A 123 30.13 -15.72 8.51
N HIS A 124 30.56 -15.42 9.74
CA HIS A 124 31.75 -14.62 10.03
C HIS A 124 32.39 -15.08 11.35
N PRO A 125 33.71 -15.32 11.42
CA PRO A 125 34.39 -15.59 12.68
C PRO A 125 34.56 -14.30 13.47
N ILE A 126 34.32 -14.36 14.78
CA ILE A 126 34.66 -13.27 15.71
C ILE A 126 35.84 -13.69 16.54
N ASP A 127 36.83 -12.80 16.62
CA ASP A 127 38.00 -12.99 17.48
C ASP A 127 37.61 -12.96 18.96
N THR A 128 38.18 -13.89 19.72
CA THR A 128 38.03 -13.91 21.18
C THR A 128 39.00 -12.91 21.82
N VAL A 129 38.53 -12.24 22.87
CA VAL A 129 39.30 -11.25 23.61
C VAL A 129 40.15 -11.93 24.68
N LEU A 130 39.54 -12.79 25.51
CA LEU A 130 40.22 -13.39 26.66
C LEU A 130 40.55 -14.87 26.43
N ALA A 131 39.75 -15.60 25.67
CA ALA A 131 39.99 -17.01 25.35
C ALA A 131 41.22 -17.21 24.44
N SER A 132 41.67 -16.15 23.76
CA SER A 132 42.93 -16.12 22.99
C SER A 132 44.13 -16.50 23.85
N ALA A 133 44.13 -16.14 25.14
CA ALA A 133 45.19 -16.47 26.09
C ALA A 133 45.30 -17.97 26.41
N VAL A 134 44.25 -18.75 26.14
CA VAL A 134 44.21 -20.21 26.34
C VAL A 134 44.16 -20.98 25.02
N GLY A 135 44.43 -20.32 23.89
CA GLY A 135 44.59 -20.94 22.58
C GLY A 135 43.32 -21.05 21.72
N VAL A 136 42.19 -20.50 22.18
CA VAL A 136 40.98 -20.36 21.35
C VAL A 136 41.01 -18.96 20.75
N THR A 137 41.21 -18.81 19.44
CA THR A 137 41.43 -17.49 18.84
C THR A 137 40.15 -16.86 18.29
N SER A 138 39.18 -17.65 17.83
CA SER A 138 37.93 -17.16 17.24
C SER A 138 36.76 -18.15 17.40
N PHE A 139 35.55 -17.65 17.17
CA PHE A 139 34.31 -18.45 17.06
C PHE A 139 33.51 -18.05 15.82
N ASP A 140 32.98 -19.03 15.08
CA ASP A 140 32.08 -18.76 13.95
C ASP A 140 30.69 -18.35 14.47
N ILE A 141 30.21 -17.21 13.99
CA ILE A 141 28.82 -16.81 14.14
C ILE A 141 28.13 -16.83 12.77
N SER A 142 26.83 -17.10 12.76
CA SER A 142 26.00 -17.02 11.56
C SER A 142 24.66 -16.39 11.88
N ALA A 143 24.14 -15.67 10.90
CA ALA A 143 22.78 -15.11 10.89
C ALA A 143 22.11 -15.40 9.55
N ARG A 144 20.78 -15.47 9.58
CA ARG A 144 19.92 -15.76 8.43
C ARG A 144 18.71 -14.83 8.50
N ALA A 145 18.33 -14.28 7.35
CA ALA A 145 17.08 -13.57 7.19
C ALA A 145 16.43 -13.92 5.86
N VAL A 146 15.11 -13.83 5.81
CA VAL A 146 14.29 -14.00 4.63
C VAL A 146 13.38 -12.80 4.50
N ALA A 147 13.43 -12.15 3.35
CA ALA A 147 12.50 -11.10 2.98
C ALA A 147 11.81 -11.47 1.68
N GLY A 148 10.60 -10.97 1.46
CA GLY A 148 9.90 -11.23 0.22
C GLY A 148 8.78 -10.24 -0.03
N ILE A 149 8.10 -10.45 -1.15
CA ILE A 149 6.98 -9.64 -1.59
C ILE A 149 5.65 -10.39 -1.39
N ASP A 150 4.73 -9.76 -0.67
CA ASP A 150 3.36 -10.23 -0.54
C ASP A 150 2.52 -9.66 -1.69
N ARG A 151 2.02 -10.54 -2.57
CA ARG A 151 1.13 -10.18 -3.69
C ARG A 151 -0.35 -10.44 -3.37
N THR A 152 -0.71 -10.68 -2.11
CA THR A 152 -2.10 -10.96 -1.74
C THR A 152 -2.99 -9.78 -2.15
N PRO A 153 -4.07 -10.01 -2.92
CA PRO A 153 -5.01 -8.96 -3.28
C PRO A 153 -5.59 -8.28 -2.03
N LYS A 154 -5.49 -6.94 -1.99
CA LYS A 154 -5.97 -6.10 -0.89
C LYS A 154 -7.01 -5.09 -1.37
N PRO A 155 -7.91 -4.64 -0.49
CA PRO A 155 -8.89 -3.60 -0.83
C PRO A 155 -8.21 -2.23 -0.87
N TYR A 156 -8.35 -1.53 -2.00
CA TYR A 156 -7.95 -0.14 -2.17
C TYR A 156 -9.13 0.66 -2.69
N SER A 157 -9.42 1.80 -2.10
CA SER A 157 -10.55 2.65 -2.51
C SER A 157 -10.12 3.83 -3.37
N ILE A 158 -8.86 4.26 -3.31
CA ILE A 158 -8.32 5.29 -4.20
C ILE A 158 -7.03 4.76 -4.82
N ILE A 159 -7.03 4.67 -6.15
CA ILE A 159 -5.95 4.09 -6.94
C ILE A 159 -5.57 5.09 -8.03
N THR A 160 -4.29 5.43 -8.11
CA THR A 160 -3.75 6.22 -9.21
C THR A 160 -2.81 5.37 -10.06
N LEU A 161 -3.10 5.32 -11.37
CA LEU A 161 -2.49 4.41 -12.33
C LEU A 161 -1.24 4.98 -13.00
N SER A 162 -1.06 6.31 -12.98
CA SER A 162 0.06 6.95 -13.67
C SER A 162 1.39 6.37 -13.19
N GLU A 163 2.20 5.87 -14.13
CA GLU A 163 3.53 5.33 -13.80
C GLU A 163 4.56 6.41 -13.53
N THR A 164 4.37 7.64 -14.05
CA THR A 164 5.42 8.67 -14.02
C THR A 164 4.98 10.03 -13.45
N ALA A 165 3.69 10.25 -13.22
CA ALA A 165 3.21 11.56 -12.77
C ALA A 165 3.69 11.90 -11.35
N CYS A 166 4.40 13.00 -11.20
CA CYS A 166 4.54 13.62 -9.89
C CYS A 166 3.18 14.17 -9.44
N GLN A 167 2.92 14.14 -8.14
CA GLN A 167 1.62 14.47 -7.56
C GLN A 167 0.49 13.60 -8.12
N SER A 168 0.80 12.35 -8.50
CA SER A 168 -0.17 11.36 -8.98
C SER A 168 -1.36 11.23 -8.04
N MET A 169 -1.09 11.18 -6.73
CA MET A 169 -2.09 11.32 -5.68
C MET A 169 -1.81 12.59 -4.87
N GLN A 170 -2.75 13.53 -4.85
CA GLN A 170 -2.56 14.82 -4.21
C GLN A 170 -3.73 15.20 -3.29
N PHE A 171 -3.38 15.58 -2.06
CA PHE A 171 -4.28 16.20 -1.09
C PHE A 171 -3.79 17.61 -0.74
N ASN A 172 -4.59 18.64 -1.02
CA ASN A 172 -4.14 20.04 -0.91
C ASN A 172 -5.18 20.95 -0.22
N GLY A 173 -4.77 21.77 0.75
CA GLY A 173 -5.67 22.65 1.50
C GLY A 173 -6.09 22.07 2.84
N GLN A 174 -7.40 22.01 3.12
CA GLN A 174 -7.98 21.40 4.32
C GLN A 174 -8.78 20.17 3.93
N VAL A 175 -8.18 18.98 4.10
CA VAL A 175 -8.78 17.71 3.69
C VAL A 175 -8.97 16.81 4.90
N ASN A 176 -10.17 16.27 5.06
CA ASN A 176 -10.47 15.20 6.01
C ASN A 176 -11.05 14.01 5.23
N LEU A 177 -10.26 12.96 5.04
CA LEU A 177 -10.65 11.75 4.34
C LEU A 177 -10.67 10.57 5.32
N THR A 178 -11.77 9.83 5.36
CA THR A 178 -11.85 8.58 6.13
C THR A 178 -12.20 7.45 5.18
N ILE A 179 -11.30 6.48 5.05
CA ILE A 179 -11.49 5.25 4.28
C ILE A 179 -11.63 4.10 5.28
N THR A 180 -12.81 3.50 5.32
CA THR A 180 -13.10 2.32 6.13
C THR A 180 -12.78 1.07 5.31
N ASP A 181 -12.09 0.10 5.91
CA ASP A 181 -11.80 -1.24 5.35
C ASP A 181 -11.00 -1.29 4.03
N ALA A 182 -10.38 -0.17 3.60
CA ALA A 182 -9.52 -0.11 2.42
C ALA A 182 -8.35 0.88 2.53
N GLY A 183 -7.41 0.75 1.58
CA GLY A 183 -6.23 1.59 1.44
C GLY A 183 -6.26 2.61 0.31
N THR A 184 -5.21 3.43 0.22
CA THR A 184 -4.82 4.19 -0.97
C THR A 184 -3.60 3.56 -1.66
N LEU A 185 -3.53 3.68 -2.99
CA LEU A 185 -2.48 3.09 -3.82
C LEU A 185 -2.03 4.05 -4.93
N THR A 186 -0.71 4.28 -5.02
CA THR A 186 -0.10 5.21 -5.98
C THR A 186 0.96 4.51 -6.81
N ASN A 187 0.74 4.38 -8.12
CA ASN A 187 1.63 3.65 -9.03
C ASN A 187 2.88 4.43 -9.46
N SER A 188 2.86 5.76 -9.34
CA SER A 188 3.89 6.60 -9.93
C SER A 188 5.27 6.41 -9.28
N GLU A 189 6.29 6.25 -10.13
CA GLU A 189 7.71 6.14 -9.77
C GLU A 189 8.38 7.49 -9.46
N CYS A 190 7.65 8.62 -9.56
CA CYS A 190 8.21 9.95 -9.31
C CYS A 190 8.85 10.00 -7.91
N THR A 191 10.15 10.26 -7.85
CA THR A 191 10.97 10.12 -6.63
C THR A 191 10.76 11.23 -5.60
N VAL A 192 10.10 12.32 -5.98
CA VAL A 192 9.96 13.51 -5.12
C VAL A 192 8.61 13.48 -4.40
N ASP A 193 7.52 13.34 -5.15
CA ASP A 193 6.18 13.60 -4.66
C ASP A 193 5.08 12.86 -5.47
N ALA A 194 5.29 11.59 -5.83
CA ALA A 194 4.23 10.74 -6.40
C ALA A 194 2.95 10.76 -5.55
N PHE A 195 3.11 10.68 -4.23
CA PHE A 195 2.08 11.02 -3.24
C PHE A 195 2.41 12.36 -2.58
N SER A 196 1.46 13.29 -2.53
CA SER A 196 1.71 14.61 -1.96
C SER A 196 0.58 15.09 -1.05
N THR A 197 0.95 15.69 0.08
CA THR A 197 0.03 16.39 0.98
C THR A 197 0.54 17.80 1.25
N ASN A 198 -0.32 18.80 1.12
CA ASN A 198 0.00 20.19 1.46
C ASN A 198 -1.17 20.86 2.19
N GLY A 199 -0.97 21.28 3.43
CA GLY A 199 -1.98 21.99 4.23
C GLY A 199 -2.36 21.24 5.51
N THR A 200 -3.63 21.30 5.90
CA THR A 200 -4.17 20.57 7.06
C THR A 200 -4.89 19.32 6.58
N ILE A 201 -4.19 18.18 6.62
CA ILE A 201 -4.63 16.94 5.97
C ILE A 201 -4.76 15.84 7.03
N ASN A 202 -5.96 15.28 7.14
CA ASN A 202 -6.26 14.09 7.95
C ASN A 202 -6.77 13.00 7.02
N VAL A 203 -6.05 11.88 6.92
CA VAL A 203 -6.42 10.73 6.08
C VAL A 203 -6.40 9.49 6.94
N ALA A 204 -7.57 9.01 7.35
CA ALA A 204 -7.72 7.72 8.02
C ALA A 204 -7.90 6.64 6.97
N THR A 205 -7.03 5.63 6.93
CA THR A 205 -7.06 4.55 5.93
C THR A 205 -6.38 3.30 6.48
N ALA A 206 -6.73 2.12 5.95
CA ALA A 206 -6.15 0.84 6.37
C ALA A 206 -4.78 0.55 5.74
N ALA A 207 -4.41 1.23 4.67
CA ALA A 207 -3.08 1.17 4.04
C ALA A 207 -2.83 2.41 3.19
N ASN A 208 -1.58 2.83 3.04
CA ASN A 208 -1.19 3.87 2.09
C ASN A 208 0.09 3.45 1.38
N HIS A 209 -0.04 2.95 0.16
CA HIS A 209 1.06 2.36 -0.60
C HIS A 209 1.45 3.23 -1.78
N VAL A 210 2.75 3.48 -1.93
CA VAL A 210 3.32 4.38 -2.93
C VAL A 210 4.54 3.73 -3.56
N VAL A 211 4.61 3.72 -4.90
CA VAL A 211 5.78 3.19 -5.64
C VAL A 211 6.96 4.16 -5.55
N GLY A 212 6.72 5.42 -5.88
CA GLY A 212 7.71 6.50 -5.86
C GLY A 212 7.92 7.14 -4.49
N GLY A 213 8.38 8.39 -4.51
CA GLY A 213 8.57 9.21 -3.32
C GLY A 213 7.29 9.90 -2.88
N TRP A 214 7.31 10.43 -1.65
CA TRP A 214 6.19 11.16 -1.09
C TRP A 214 6.64 12.46 -0.42
N GLY A 215 5.86 13.53 -0.64
CA GLY A 215 6.08 14.85 -0.08
C GLY A 215 4.96 15.23 0.90
N MET A 216 5.27 15.32 2.19
CA MET A 216 4.31 15.75 3.21
C MET A 216 4.68 17.14 3.74
N THR A 217 3.86 18.14 3.43
CA THR A 217 4.05 19.54 3.81
C THR A 217 2.80 20.10 4.52
N GLY A 218 2.99 21.10 5.37
CA GLY A 218 1.92 21.67 6.18
C GLY A 218 1.67 20.88 7.48
N ASN A 219 0.49 21.06 8.08
CA ASN A 219 0.06 20.33 9.26
C ASN A 219 -0.71 19.06 8.85
N SER A 220 -0.04 18.13 8.18
CA SER A 220 -0.58 16.82 7.78
C SER A 220 -0.65 15.84 8.96
N GLY A 221 -1.18 16.33 10.09
CA GLY A 221 -0.98 15.80 11.44
C GLY A 221 -1.47 14.37 11.67
N ASP A 222 -2.46 13.89 10.92
CA ASP A 222 -3.08 12.57 11.13
C ASP A 222 -3.36 11.85 9.80
N VAL A 223 -2.32 11.58 8.99
CA VAL A 223 -2.40 10.44 8.07
C VAL A 223 -2.23 9.17 8.93
N SER A 224 -3.34 8.47 9.20
CA SER A 224 -3.41 7.36 10.17
C SER A 224 -2.39 6.25 9.92
N LEU A 225 -1.92 6.12 8.67
CA LEU A 225 -0.77 5.31 8.29
C LEU A 225 0.11 6.12 7.32
N PRO A 226 1.38 6.41 7.66
CA PRO A 226 2.27 7.08 6.73
C PRO A 226 2.43 6.25 5.45
N PRO A 227 2.71 6.89 4.29
CA PRO A 227 3.01 6.16 3.06
C PRO A 227 4.11 5.10 3.27
N SER A 228 3.91 3.91 2.73
CA SER A 228 4.90 2.84 2.67
C SER A 228 5.17 2.42 1.23
N ARG A 229 6.36 1.87 0.98
CA ARG A 229 6.76 1.42 -0.37
C ARG A 229 5.91 0.24 -0.84
N ALA A 230 5.54 0.28 -2.11
CA ALA A 230 4.95 -0.82 -2.86
C ALA A 230 5.62 -0.93 -4.22
N GLY A 231 5.44 -2.07 -4.90
CA GLY A 231 5.85 -2.21 -6.30
C GLY A 231 4.76 -1.78 -7.26
N HIS A 232 5.12 -1.67 -8.54
CA HIS A 232 4.15 -1.40 -9.60
C HIS A 232 3.05 -2.46 -9.63
N PHE A 233 1.88 -2.03 -10.09
CA PHE A 233 0.71 -2.88 -10.25
C PHE A 233 0.02 -2.57 -11.57
N ASP A 234 -0.70 -3.57 -12.09
CA ASP A 234 -1.49 -3.43 -13.31
C ASP A 234 -2.85 -2.80 -13.01
N ASP A 235 -3.41 -2.08 -13.99
CA ASP A 235 -4.77 -1.57 -13.89
C ASP A 235 -5.77 -2.72 -13.66
N PRO A 236 -6.48 -2.75 -12.52
CA PRO A 236 -7.38 -3.85 -12.15
C PRO A 236 -8.59 -3.97 -13.08
N LEU A 237 -8.90 -2.92 -13.84
CA LEU A 237 -10.01 -2.91 -14.80
C LEU A 237 -9.54 -3.00 -16.26
N MET A 238 -8.25 -3.25 -16.53
CA MET A 238 -7.73 -3.40 -17.90
C MET A 238 -8.45 -4.51 -18.70
N GLY A 239 -8.88 -5.58 -18.01
CA GLY A 239 -9.59 -6.70 -18.62
C GLY A 239 -11.07 -6.45 -18.94
N VAL A 240 -11.68 -5.40 -18.39
CA VAL A 240 -13.09 -5.08 -18.67
C VAL A 240 -13.22 -4.57 -20.11
N PRO A 241 -14.05 -5.18 -20.97
CA PRO A 241 -14.15 -4.76 -22.35
C PRO A 241 -14.77 -3.36 -22.45
N VAL A 242 -14.38 -2.62 -23.48
CA VAL A 242 -15.06 -1.38 -23.88
C VAL A 242 -16.42 -1.75 -24.49
N PRO A 243 -17.53 -1.12 -24.11
CA PRO A 243 -18.80 -1.39 -24.73
C PRO A 243 -18.75 -0.99 -26.20
N THR A 244 -19.22 -1.88 -27.07
CA THR A 244 -19.42 -1.58 -28.47
C THR A 244 -20.81 -0.99 -28.68
N PRO A 245 -20.98 0.08 -29.47
CA PRO A 245 -22.28 0.60 -29.83
C PRO A 245 -23.17 -0.54 -30.37
N THR A 246 -24.33 -0.73 -29.76
CA THR A 246 -25.29 -1.78 -30.12
C THR A 246 -26.13 -1.36 -31.32
N SER A 247 -26.71 -2.33 -32.03
CA SER A 247 -27.66 -2.09 -33.12
C SER A 247 -29.08 -1.81 -32.60
N GLU A 248 -29.19 -1.01 -31.53
CA GLU A 248 -30.46 -0.67 -30.92
C GLU A 248 -31.29 0.24 -31.84
N PRO A 249 -32.62 0.27 -31.69
CA PRO A 249 -33.47 1.13 -32.51
C PRO A 249 -33.15 2.61 -32.27
N GLU A 250 -33.18 3.38 -33.35
CA GLU A 250 -33.14 4.85 -33.27
C GLU A 250 -34.42 5.36 -32.60
N GLN A 251 -34.25 6.29 -31.67
CA GLN A 251 -35.31 6.91 -30.89
C GLN A 251 -35.37 8.41 -31.18
N ASP A 252 -36.57 8.97 -31.14
CA ASP A 252 -36.75 10.41 -31.23
C ASP A 252 -36.26 11.10 -29.96
N CYS A 253 -35.53 12.20 -30.13
CA CYS A 253 -35.09 13.04 -29.02
C CYS A 253 -36.27 13.62 -28.23
N PRO A 254 -36.16 13.72 -26.88
CA PRO A 254 -37.22 14.28 -26.06
C PRO A 254 -37.52 15.71 -26.46
N THR A 255 -38.82 16.04 -26.51
CA THR A 255 -39.28 17.41 -26.74
C THR A 255 -39.95 17.92 -25.47
N TYR A 256 -39.55 19.12 -25.07
CA TYR A 256 -40.07 19.78 -23.87
C TYR A 256 -40.96 20.94 -24.29
N GLY A 257 -42.25 20.86 -24.00
CA GLY A 257 -43.23 21.87 -24.41
C GLY A 257 -44.35 22.03 -23.39
N GLY A 258 -44.70 23.27 -23.08
CA GLY A 258 -45.79 23.59 -22.14
C GLY A 258 -45.38 23.52 -20.67
N THR A 259 -46.29 23.06 -19.82
CA THR A 259 -46.09 22.96 -18.36
C THR A 259 -45.12 21.81 -18.04
N PRO A 260 -44.15 22.01 -17.12
CA PRO A 260 -43.26 20.94 -16.69
C PRO A 260 -44.01 19.67 -16.27
N GLY A 261 -43.54 18.54 -16.77
CA GLY A 261 -43.99 17.20 -16.44
C GLY A 261 -42.84 16.21 -16.50
N THR A 262 -43.15 14.92 -16.49
CA THR A 262 -42.16 13.84 -16.61
C THR A 262 -42.19 13.25 -18.01
N VAL A 263 -41.02 13.15 -18.65
CA VAL A 263 -40.82 12.46 -19.93
C VAL A 263 -40.20 11.09 -19.67
N THR A 264 -40.69 10.05 -20.36
CA THR A 264 -40.13 8.69 -20.28
C THR A 264 -39.43 8.33 -21.58
N LEU A 265 -38.18 7.88 -21.49
CA LEU A 265 -37.34 7.46 -22.61
C LEU A 265 -37.24 5.94 -22.66
N GLN A 266 -37.37 5.37 -23.86
CA GLN A 266 -37.18 3.94 -24.10
C GLN A 266 -35.72 3.67 -24.45
N PRO A 267 -35.19 2.47 -24.18
CA PRO A 267 -33.84 2.09 -24.61
C PRO A 267 -33.65 2.28 -26.12
N GLY A 268 -32.47 2.70 -26.53
CA GLY A 268 -32.20 3.02 -27.92
C GLY A 268 -31.09 4.02 -28.18
N VAL A 269 -30.98 4.40 -29.46
CA VAL A 269 -30.01 5.38 -29.97
C VAL A 269 -30.67 6.75 -30.04
N TYR A 270 -30.10 7.74 -29.37
CA TYR A 270 -30.54 9.14 -29.38
C TYR A 270 -29.46 10.02 -30.01
N ASP A 271 -29.76 10.62 -31.17
CA ASP A 271 -28.85 11.54 -31.85
C ASP A 271 -29.01 13.00 -31.39
N CYS A 272 -28.81 13.24 -30.10
CA CYS A 272 -28.90 14.57 -29.47
C CYS A 272 -28.30 14.57 -28.08
N THR A 273 -28.19 15.78 -27.51
CA THR A 273 -27.97 15.97 -26.07
C THR A 273 -29.30 15.86 -25.34
N ILE A 274 -29.34 15.04 -24.28
CA ILE A 274 -30.49 14.96 -23.38
C ILE A 274 -30.32 16.02 -22.29
N ASP A 275 -31.03 17.15 -22.43
CA ASP A 275 -30.96 18.30 -21.52
C ASP A 275 -32.38 18.73 -21.07
N PRO A 276 -32.97 18.11 -20.02
CA PRO A 276 -34.26 18.51 -19.49
C PRO A 276 -34.19 19.93 -18.87
N PRO A 277 -34.93 20.91 -19.40
CA PRO A 277 -34.85 22.28 -18.91
C PRO A 277 -35.61 22.46 -17.59
N GLY A 278 -35.19 23.42 -16.77
CA GLY A 278 -36.00 23.91 -15.64
C GLY A 278 -36.44 22.81 -14.66
N GLN A 279 -37.75 22.54 -14.56
CA GLN A 279 -38.34 21.58 -13.61
C GLN A 279 -38.86 20.30 -14.29
N TRP A 280 -38.45 20.04 -15.54
CA TRP A 280 -38.87 18.84 -16.27
C TRP A 280 -38.23 17.60 -15.66
N GLY A 281 -39.05 16.59 -15.38
CA GLY A 281 -38.59 15.29 -14.92
C GLY A 281 -38.27 14.36 -16.10
N LEU A 282 -37.38 13.40 -15.88
CA LEU A 282 -36.97 12.44 -16.89
C LEU A 282 -36.88 11.03 -16.27
N VAL A 283 -37.42 10.03 -16.96
CA VAL A 283 -37.32 8.63 -16.57
C VAL A 283 -36.77 7.84 -17.75
N PHE A 284 -35.64 7.17 -17.56
CA PHE A 284 -35.14 6.17 -18.50
C PHE A 284 -35.68 4.81 -18.05
N GLU A 285 -36.42 4.13 -18.92
CA GLU A 285 -36.79 2.74 -18.68
C GLU A 285 -35.55 1.83 -18.62
N PRO A 286 -35.62 0.64 -18.02
CA PRO A 286 -34.50 -0.30 -18.00
C PRO A 286 -34.03 -0.70 -19.41
N GLY A 287 -32.73 -0.64 -19.67
CA GLY A 287 -32.10 -1.07 -20.91
C GLY A 287 -30.90 -0.23 -21.33
N ASP A 288 -30.40 -0.49 -22.54
CA ASP A 288 -29.18 0.15 -23.03
C ASP A 288 -29.49 1.42 -23.84
N TYR A 289 -28.72 2.47 -23.59
CA TYR A 289 -28.87 3.78 -24.20
C TYR A 289 -27.57 4.20 -24.87
N TYR A 290 -27.66 4.62 -26.13
CA TYR A 290 -26.56 5.23 -26.85
C TYR A 290 -26.90 6.67 -27.20
N ILE A 291 -26.21 7.64 -26.60
CA ILE A 291 -26.57 9.06 -26.67
C ILE A 291 -25.38 9.86 -27.22
N THR A 292 -25.51 10.34 -28.47
CA THR A 292 -24.40 10.99 -29.18
C THR A 292 -24.02 12.36 -28.60
N GLY A 293 -25.00 13.08 -28.05
CA GLY A 293 -24.77 14.41 -27.48
C GLY A 293 -24.53 14.44 -25.97
N GLY A 294 -24.59 13.29 -25.30
CA GLY A 294 -24.44 13.16 -23.85
C GLY A 294 -25.71 13.53 -23.06
N ILE A 295 -25.58 13.51 -21.74
CA ILE A 295 -26.64 13.82 -20.79
C ILE A 295 -26.22 15.03 -19.95
N VAL A 296 -27.09 16.04 -19.90
CA VAL A 296 -26.86 17.29 -19.19
C VAL A 296 -28.07 17.58 -18.30
N ILE A 297 -27.89 17.54 -16.99
CA ILE A 297 -28.94 17.75 -15.98
C ILE A 297 -28.58 19.02 -15.19
N ASN A 298 -29.07 20.16 -15.69
CA ASN A 298 -28.85 21.48 -15.08
C ASN A 298 -30.10 22.01 -14.36
N GLY A 299 -31.26 21.39 -14.58
CA GLY A 299 -32.54 21.76 -13.98
C GLY A 299 -32.73 21.24 -12.55
N GLY A 300 -33.87 21.59 -11.95
CA GLY A 300 -34.32 21.07 -10.65
C GLY A 300 -35.37 19.97 -10.74
N GLY A 301 -35.70 19.48 -11.94
CA GLY A 301 -36.55 18.31 -12.12
C GLY A 301 -35.84 17.01 -11.77
N ASN A 302 -36.60 15.99 -11.35
CA ASN A 302 -36.01 14.70 -10.96
C ASN A 302 -35.70 13.84 -12.18
N VAL A 303 -34.55 13.17 -12.14
CA VAL A 303 -34.12 12.24 -13.19
C VAL A 303 -33.94 10.85 -12.59
N THR A 304 -34.57 9.84 -13.18
CA THR A 304 -34.45 8.44 -12.77
C THR A 304 -33.93 7.59 -13.91
N PHE A 305 -32.83 6.89 -13.66
CA PHE A 305 -32.22 5.92 -14.56
C PHE A 305 -32.66 4.51 -14.21
N GLY A 306 -33.28 3.80 -15.15
CA GLY A 306 -33.46 2.36 -15.04
C GLY A 306 -32.12 1.62 -15.14
N PRO A 307 -32.01 0.39 -14.59
CA PRO A 307 -30.79 -0.40 -14.73
C PRO A 307 -30.42 -0.59 -16.20
N GLY A 308 -29.14 -0.45 -16.53
CA GLY A 308 -28.65 -0.55 -17.90
C GLY A 308 -27.33 0.17 -18.16
N LEU A 309 -26.84 0.03 -19.38
CA LEU A 309 -25.66 0.72 -19.88
C LEU A 309 -26.05 2.03 -20.57
N TYR A 310 -25.46 3.14 -20.15
CA TYR A 310 -25.57 4.45 -20.77
C TYR A 310 -24.26 4.81 -21.46
N PHE A 311 -24.18 4.57 -22.77
CA PHE A 311 -23.04 4.96 -23.59
C PHE A 311 -23.20 6.43 -24.03
N LEU A 312 -22.28 7.29 -23.61
CA LEU A 312 -22.38 8.73 -23.77
C LEU A 312 -21.20 9.27 -24.59
N GLN A 313 -21.52 10.11 -25.57
CA GLN A 313 -20.57 10.93 -26.34
C GLN A 313 -20.85 12.42 -26.12
N GLY A 314 -20.24 13.29 -26.93
CA GLY A 314 -20.53 14.71 -26.96
C GLY A 314 -20.18 15.41 -25.64
N GLU A 315 -21.19 15.87 -24.91
CA GLU A 315 -20.99 16.55 -23.62
C GLU A 315 -20.56 15.60 -22.48
N GLY A 316 -20.76 14.28 -22.64
CA GLY A 316 -20.52 13.29 -21.59
C GLY A 316 -21.68 13.21 -20.58
N LEU A 317 -21.36 13.24 -19.28
CA LEU A 317 -22.33 13.21 -18.19
C LEU A 317 -22.16 14.45 -17.30
N LYS A 318 -23.13 15.35 -17.32
CA LYS A 318 -23.12 16.57 -16.50
C LYS A 318 -24.35 16.60 -15.60
N ILE A 319 -24.12 16.65 -14.30
CA ILE A 319 -25.15 16.82 -13.27
C ILE A 319 -24.75 18.01 -12.41
N THR A 320 -25.36 19.16 -12.70
CA THR A 320 -25.05 20.43 -12.02
C THR A 320 -26.29 21.11 -11.43
N GLY A 321 -27.47 20.55 -11.69
CA GLY A 321 -28.72 21.01 -11.14
C GLY A 321 -28.90 20.74 -9.64
N ASN A 322 -30.13 20.94 -9.18
CA ASN A 322 -30.53 20.79 -7.78
C ASN A 322 -31.73 19.84 -7.60
N GLY A 323 -32.07 19.07 -8.65
CA GLY A 323 -33.07 18.01 -8.59
C GLY A 323 -32.51 16.73 -7.96
N VAL A 324 -33.36 15.73 -7.77
CA VAL A 324 -32.93 14.40 -7.33
C VAL A 324 -32.57 13.56 -8.56
N VAL A 325 -31.41 12.91 -8.53
CA VAL A 325 -30.99 11.98 -9.58
C VAL A 325 -30.84 10.59 -8.98
N THR A 326 -31.59 9.61 -9.46
CA THR A 326 -31.53 8.24 -8.97
C THR A 326 -31.24 7.24 -10.07
N GLY A 327 -30.55 6.15 -9.76
CA GLY A 327 -30.33 5.06 -10.69
C GLY A 327 -29.79 3.83 -9.98
N ASP A 328 -30.48 2.70 -10.12
CA ASP A 328 -30.07 1.45 -9.51
C ASP A 328 -29.57 0.45 -10.54
N GLY A 329 -28.32 0.00 -10.41
CA GLY A 329 -27.71 -0.94 -11.35
C GLY A 329 -27.35 -0.31 -12.69
N VAL A 330 -26.74 0.86 -12.66
CA VAL A 330 -26.41 1.66 -13.86
C VAL A 330 -24.92 1.75 -14.10
N THR A 331 -24.51 1.71 -15.36
CA THR A 331 -23.14 2.02 -15.78
C THR A 331 -23.18 3.13 -16.83
N PHE A 332 -22.50 4.24 -16.57
CA PHE A 332 -22.27 5.31 -17.53
C PHE A 332 -20.90 5.11 -18.19
N TYR A 333 -20.89 4.73 -19.46
CA TYR A 333 -19.67 4.69 -20.27
C TYR A 333 -19.48 6.01 -20.99
N ILE A 334 -18.36 6.69 -20.72
CA ILE A 334 -18.05 8.02 -21.26
C ILE A 334 -17.01 7.85 -22.36
N ASP A 335 -17.48 7.85 -23.60
CA ASP A 335 -16.63 7.70 -24.78
C ASP A 335 -15.98 9.04 -25.17
N GLU A 336 -16.76 10.12 -25.06
CA GLU A 336 -16.33 11.50 -25.29
C GLU A 336 -16.94 12.45 -24.24
N GLY A 337 -16.39 13.66 -24.15
CA GLY A 337 -16.89 14.69 -23.25
C GLY A 337 -16.29 14.65 -21.85
N GLN A 338 -17.06 15.09 -20.87
CA GLN A 338 -16.62 15.23 -19.49
C GLN A 338 -17.65 14.62 -18.52
N VAL A 339 -17.15 14.11 -17.39
CA VAL A 339 -17.98 13.86 -16.21
C VAL A 339 -17.90 15.05 -15.27
N THR A 340 -19.04 15.69 -15.00
CA THR A 340 -19.13 16.81 -14.04
C THR A 340 -20.31 16.59 -13.12
N LEU A 341 -20.06 16.27 -11.85
CA LEU A 341 -21.05 16.10 -10.81
C LEU A 341 -20.83 17.14 -9.72
N THR A 342 -21.22 18.39 -9.95
CA THR A 342 -20.84 19.52 -9.08
C THR A 342 -22.03 20.31 -8.52
N GLY A 343 -23.25 19.88 -8.80
CA GLY A 343 -24.48 20.53 -8.35
C GLY A 343 -24.76 20.37 -6.86
N THR A 344 -25.96 20.76 -6.44
CA THR A 344 -26.50 20.41 -5.11
C THR A 344 -27.59 19.35 -5.23
N SER A 345 -27.50 18.53 -6.27
CA SER A 345 -28.42 17.44 -6.52
C SER A 345 -28.21 16.33 -5.50
N ASP A 346 -29.30 15.72 -5.05
CA ASP A 346 -29.26 14.48 -4.30
C ASP A 346 -29.10 13.33 -5.31
N THR A 347 -27.85 12.92 -5.56
CA THR A 347 -27.51 11.94 -6.61
C THR A 347 -27.19 10.57 -6.00
N HIS A 348 -28.09 9.62 -6.18
CA HIS A 348 -27.97 8.23 -5.76
C HIS A 348 -27.80 7.31 -6.96
N LEU A 349 -26.60 6.79 -7.20
CA LEU A 349 -26.29 5.96 -8.37
C LEU A 349 -25.54 4.69 -7.96
N THR A 350 -26.21 3.55 -7.98
CA THR A 350 -25.59 2.25 -7.67
C THR A 350 -25.13 1.53 -8.94
N ALA A 351 -23.94 0.93 -8.89
CA ALA A 351 -23.44 0.09 -9.98
C ALA A 351 -24.21 -1.24 -10.08
N PRO A 352 -24.18 -1.92 -11.24
CA PRO A 352 -24.73 -3.26 -11.38
C PRO A 352 -24.08 -4.25 -10.40
N THR A 353 -24.86 -5.18 -9.86
CA THR A 353 -24.37 -6.24 -8.96
C THR A 353 -24.00 -7.55 -9.68
N SER A 354 -24.06 -7.55 -11.01
CA SER A 354 -23.63 -8.65 -11.86
C SER A 354 -23.41 -8.17 -13.30
N GLY A 355 -22.77 -9.01 -14.13
CA GLY A 355 -22.55 -8.74 -15.55
C GLY A 355 -21.19 -8.12 -15.84
N THR A 356 -20.97 -7.72 -17.09
CA THR A 356 -19.67 -7.24 -17.58
C THR A 356 -19.13 -6.03 -16.83
N TYR A 357 -20.01 -5.13 -16.40
CA TYR A 357 -19.69 -3.90 -15.67
C TYR A 357 -20.10 -3.97 -14.20
N GLU A 358 -20.19 -5.18 -13.63
CA GLU A 358 -20.45 -5.38 -12.21
C GLU A 358 -19.54 -4.49 -11.36
N GLY A 359 -20.12 -3.71 -10.45
CA GLY A 359 -19.39 -2.82 -9.56
C GLY A 359 -18.85 -1.54 -10.20
N VAL A 360 -19.08 -1.26 -11.49
CA VAL A 360 -18.65 -0.01 -12.14
C VAL A 360 -19.84 0.90 -12.45
N VAL A 361 -19.87 2.09 -11.85
CA VAL A 361 -20.92 3.10 -12.09
C VAL A 361 -20.52 4.09 -13.19
N ILE A 362 -19.25 4.49 -13.23
CA ILE A 362 -18.71 5.37 -14.26
C ILE A 362 -17.48 4.71 -14.85
N PHE A 363 -17.49 4.53 -16.17
CA PHE A 363 -16.37 4.00 -16.94
C PHE A 363 -16.02 5.01 -18.02
N GLN A 364 -14.93 5.75 -17.85
CA GLN A 364 -14.42 6.63 -18.89
C GLN A 364 -13.52 5.85 -19.85
N ASN A 365 -13.64 6.14 -21.15
CA ASN A 365 -12.76 5.59 -22.16
C ASN A 365 -11.29 5.79 -21.75
N ARG A 366 -10.50 4.71 -21.81
CA ARG A 366 -9.11 4.68 -21.31
C ARG A 366 -8.18 5.69 -21.97
N SER A 367 -8.50 6.11 -23.20
CA SER A 367 -7.72 7.11 -23.93
C SER A 367 -8.17 8.56 -23.68
N LEU A 368 -9.29 8.75 -22.97
CA LEU A 368 -9.82 10.07 -22.68
C LEU A 368 -9.09 10.67 -21.49
N THR A 369 -8.54 11.87 -21.66
CA THR A 369 -7.75 12.58 -20.63
C THR A 369 -8.52 13.71 -19.96
N THR A 370 -9.82 13.85 -20.26
CA THR A 370 -10.66 14.91 -19.73
C THR A 370 -10.97 14.65 -18.25
N THR A 371 -10.63 15.59 -17.38
CA THR A 371 -10.83 15.48 -15.93
C THR A 371 -12.28 15.16 -15.56
N VAL A 372 -12.47 14.19 -14.67
CA VAL A 372 -13.73 13.91 -13.97
C VAL A 372 -13.82 14.85 -12.78
N ASN A 373 -14.78 15.79 -12.81
CA ASN A 373 -14.99 16.75 -11.74
C ASN A 373 -16.17 16.32 -10.87
N MET A 374 -15.93 16.22 -9.57
CA MET A 374 -16.95 15.83 -8.60
C MET A 374 -16.91 16.80 -7.41
N SER A 375 -18.08 17.30 -7.01
CA SER A 375 -18.25 17.92 -5.70
C SER A 375 -18.83 16.91 -4.73
N GLY A 376 -18.34 16.90 -3.49
CA GLY A 376 -18.88 16.09 -2.42
C GLY A 376 -20.39 16.26 -2.33
N ASP A 377 -20.86 17.50 -2.20
CA ASP A 377 -22.29 17.85 -2.01
C ASP A 377 -23.25 17.28 -3.10
N ALA A 378 -22.73 16.90 -4.27
CA ALA A 378 -23.51 16.35 -5.37
C ALA A 378 -23.68 14.82 -5.33
N ILE A 379 -23.00 14.12 -4.43
CA ILE A 379 -22.88 12.65 -4.40
C ILE A 379 -23.47 12.14 -3.09
N SER A 380 -24.57 11.39 -3.15
CA SER A 380 -25.20 10.74 -1.99
C SER A 380 -25.20 9.23 -2.15
N ASP A 381 -24.98 8.52 -1.03
CA ASP A 381 -25.03 7.05 -0.75
C ASP A 381 -24.98 6.03 -1.92
N GLY A 382 -24.25 4.92 -1.76
CA GLY A 382 -24.42 3.73 -2.60
C GLY A 382 -23.87 3.84 -4.03
N TRP A 383 -22.54 3.93 -4.18
CA TRP A 383 -21.89 4.03 -5.49
C TRP A 383 -21.17 2.76 -5.92
N GLY A 384 -20.65 2.72 -7.14
CA GLY A 384 -19.66 1.73 -7.57
C GLY A 384 -18.27 2.33 -7.71
N ALA A 385 -17.44 1.67 -8.50
CA ALA A 385 -16.17 2.18 -8.97
C ALA A 385 -16.38 3.29 -10.01
N VAL A 386 -15.61 4.37 -9.87
CA VAL A 386 -15.43 5.42 -10.88
C VAL A 386 -14.07 5.20 -11.51
N TYR A 387 -14.06 4.84 -12.79
CA TYR A 387 -12.88 4.49 -13.55
C TYR A 387 -12.56 5.52 -14.63
N ALA A 388 -11.35 6.09 -14.57
CA ALA A 388 -10.86 7.17 -15.42
C ALA A 388 -9.36 6.99 -15.73
N ALA A 389 -8.99 5.85 -16.34
CA ALA A 389 -7.58 5.44 -16.46
C ALA A 389 -6.65 6.39 -17.25
N GLY A 390 -7.19 7.27 -18.11
CA GLY A 390 -6.41 8.27 -18.83
C GLY A 390 -6.51 9.68 -18.26
N ALA A 391 -7.33 9.90 -17.22
CA ALA A 391 -7.71 11.24 -16.76
C ALA A 391 -7.53 11.43 -15.26
N GLN A 392 -7.51 12.70 -14.84
CA GLN A 392 -7.57 13.06 -13.43
C GLN A 392 -9.01 12.92 -12.90
N ILE A 393 -9.16 12.38 -11.69
CA ILE A 393 -10.36 12.60 -10.87
C ILE A 393 -10.06 13.75 -9.92
N HIS A 394 -10.85 14.82 -10.02
CA HIS A 394 -10.77 15.99 -9.15
C HIS A 394 -12.00 16.08 -8.25
N LEU A 395 -11.76 16.05 -6.95
CA LEU A 395 -12.79 15.98 -5.91
C LEU A 395 -12.68 17.17 -4.97
N VAL A 396 -13.78 17.93 -4.82
CA VAL A 396 -13.84 19.13 -3.96
C VAL A 396 -15.11 19.12 -3.11
N GLY A 397 -15.09 19.72 -1.93
CA GLY A 397 -16.30 19.98 -1.15
C GLY A 397 -16.57 18.94 -0.06
N ASN A 398 -17.71 19.11 0.61
CA ASN A 398 -18.02 18.40 1.85
C ASN A 398 -19.06 17.32 1.60
N THR A 399 -18.83 16.10 2.09
CA THR A 399 -19.87 15.06 2.18
C THR A 399 -19.54 13.99 3.21
N GLY A 400 -20.61 13.36 3.72
CA GLY A 400 -20.56 12.03 4.34
C GLY A 400 -20.98 10.94 3.34
N SER A 401 -20.47 10.97 2.11
CA SER A 401 -20.85 10.05 1.04
C SER A 401 -20.15 8.69 1.19
N THR A 402 -20.67 7.66 0.53
CA THR A 402 -20.13 6.28 0.52
C THR A 402 -19.75 5.93 -0.92
N LEU A 403 -18.54 6.32 -1.32
CA LEU A 403 -17.96 5.91 -2.60
C LEU A 403 -17.19 4.59 -2.39
N HIS A 404 -17.27 3.67 -3.36
CA HIS A 404 -16.64 2.36 -3.21
C HIS A 404 -15.17 2.40 -3.68
N GLN A 405 -14.92 2.94 -4.87
CA GLN A 405 -13.58 2.93 -5.44
C GLN A 405 -13.39 4.03 -6.51
N PHE A 406 -12.23 4.67 -6.50
CA PHE A 406 -11.73 5.57 -7.51
C PHE A 406 -10.48 4.97 -8.14
N ILE A 407 -10.47 4.89 -9.47
CA ILE A 407 -9.34 4.39 -10.23
C ILE A 407 -9.09 5.38 -11.36
N SER A 408 -8.00 6.13 -11.31
CA SER A 408 -7.72 7.20 -12.27
C SER A 408 -6.26 7.27 -12.67
N ASP A 409 -5.91 8.03 -13.70
CA ASP A 409 -4.49 8.32 -14.00
C ASP A 409 -3.87 9.08 -12.82
N THR A 410 -4.47 10.22 -12.46
CA THR A 410 -4.12 11.00 -11.27
C THR A 410 -5.35 11.33 -10.43
N PHE A 411 -5.17 11.63 -9.15
CA PHE A 411 -6.23 11.97 -8.21
C PHE A 411 -5.88 13.24 -7.45
N LEU A 412 -6.79 14.22 -7.47
CA LEU A 412 -6.67 15.46 -6.73
C LEU A 412 -7.87 15.64 -5.81
N MET A 413 -7.62 15.85 -4.53
CA MET A 413 -8.60 16.37 -3.59
C MET A 413 -8.07 17.65 -2.97
N ASP A 414 -8.78 18.75 -3.18
CA ASP A 414 -8.34 20.05 -2.70
C ASP A 414 -9.43 20.95 -2.11
N GLY A 415 -9.04 22.15 -1.66
CA GLY A 415 -9.94 23.11 -1.06
C GLY A 415 -10.24 22.82 0.41
N ASN A 416 -11.50 22.99 0.83
CA ASN A 416 -11.99 22.57 2.13
C ASN A 416 -12.95 21.40 1.93
N SER A 417 -12.46 20.19 2.16
CA SER A 417 -13.11 18.96 1.74
C SER A 417 -13.12 17.93 2.85
N THR A 418 -14.28 17.33 3.11
CA THR A 418 -14.45 16.26 4.10
C THR A 418 -15.20 15.13 3.43
N ILE A 419 -14.66 13.91 3.40
CA ILE A 419 -15.24 12.77 2.70
C ILE A 419 -15.03 11.49 3.52
N THR A 420 -16.07 10.65 3.54
CA THR A 420 -15.98 9.26 4.01
C THR A 420 -16.03 8.33 2.80
N VAL A 421 -15.39 7.18 2.87
CA VAL A 421 -15.32 6.18 1.82
C VAL A 421 -15.45 4.83 2.52
N ASP A 422 -16.63 4.23 2.46
CA ASP A 422 -16.89 2.93 3.06
C ASP A 422 -16.71 1.83 2.02
N TYR A 423 -15.60 1.10 2.10
CA TYR A 423 -15.33 0.00 1.18
C TYR A 423 -16.13 -1.24 1.60
N PHE A 424 -17.24 -1.51 0.93
CA PHE A 424 -18.05 -2.72 1.17
C PHE A 424 -17.84 -3.80 0.11
N SER A 425 -17.61 -3.39 -1.14
CA SER A 425 -17.35 -4.27 -2.28
C SER A 425 -16.68 -3.48 -3.42
N GLY A 426 -15.49 -3.89 -3.85
CA GLY A 426 -14.77 -3.28 -4.97
C GLY A 426 -13.75 -4.24 -5.58
N PHE A 427 -13.02 -3.79 -6.58
CA PHE A 427 -12.01 -4.61 -7.22
C PHE A 427 -10.79 -4.72 -6.30
N LEU A 428 -10.42 -5.94 -5.93
CA LEU A 428 -9.20 -6.19 -5.15
C LEU A 428 -7.99 -6.03 -6.06
N VAL A 429 -6.93 -5.40 -5.54
CA VAL A 429 -5.68 -5.21 -6.29
C VAL A 429 -4.57 -5.96 -5.61
N ALA A 430 -3.90 -6.83 -6.38
CA ALA A 430 -2.67 -7.48 -5.97
C ALA A 430 -1.53 -6.48 -6.13
N VAL A 431 -0.98 -6.05 -4.99
CA VAL A 431 0.16 -5.14 -4.96
C VAL A 431 1.29 -5.86 -4.24
N PRO A 432 2.47 -6.00 -4.84
CA PRO A 432 3.61 -6.54 -4.12
C PRO A 432 3.98 -5.56 -3.00
N VAL A 433 4.04 -6.06 -1.77
CA VAL A 433 4.48 -5.30 -0.59
C VAL A 433 5.61 -6.06 0.07
N MET A 434 6.71 -5.38 0.38
CA MET A 434 7.86 -6.03 0.97
C MET A 434 7.71 -6.21 2.48
N SER A 435 8.12 -7.37 2.99
CA SER A 435 8.29 -7.57 4.42
C SER A 435 9.44 -8.53 4.73
N LEU A 436 10.00 -8.39 5.94
CA LEU A 436 10.87 -9.39 6.53
C LEU A 436 9.99 -10.45 7.20
N VAL A 437 10.20 -11.72 6.87
CA VAL A 437 9.36 -12.83 7.36
C VAL A 437 10.09 -13.74 8.34
N GLU A 438 11.42 -13.74 8.31
CA GLU A 438 12.32 -14.43 9.24
C GLU A 438 13.66 -13.68 9.33
#